data_AF-A0A0N8UI55-F1
#
_entry.id   AF-A0A0N8UI55-F1
#
_cell.length_a   1.000
_cell.length_b   1.000
_cell.length_c   1.000
_cell.angle_alpha   90.00
_cell.angle_beta   90.00
_cell.angle_gamma   90.00
#
_symmetry.space_group_name_H-M   'P 1'
#
loop_
_entity.id
_entity.type
_entity.pdbx_description
1 polymer ?
#
loop_
_entity_poly.entity_id
_entity_poly.type
_entity_poly.pdbx_seq_one_letter_code
_entity_poly.pdbx_strand_id
1 'polypeptide(L)'
;MKSKVVFAIALLFFVIPCSAAQRFVELGWVDSASLVYEQMADPALVEQIYQNNNDQLLWSDLGTANHFEFQLEVIHRAGVSPFFKKQLQQLKAYRQQDKWHEYDLLATDTLLQYLSYAELAPQIGISWFFEGQLNKPLAAPSEEAQLALHMAIGSQTLDQLIDEYSPKDPAYQQLLHTYQFLLATESHDIPLYEQTGLKREGDSLTHRDALLRRLSLVNLDITDVREDVAFYDQSLVKAIKHFQSMHGLKTDGVIGPETIKWLNKSVTERVTLLALNAERLRLWPTPQDTVIVVNVPGFDMKYWDAGREVFEAKVVVGRVTRPTPVMNTKLDSLIINPTWNVPRKIMVEDILPMVKRDHQYLAEHQIEIIRGWSDPEVVDPQEIDWATVDPETFPYRLRQQAGVQNALGMYKFNTPNSRAIYLHDTPSKHLFNNAARAFSSGCIRVENAQKFAQALLDQQGIVLNDVPDTTKTIALKKRIPVQIIYQTVWYEGGVLNYRDDIYRYDSLALGNGDAYPNLTKI
;
A
#
# COMPACT_ATOMS: atom_id res chain seq x y z
N MET A 1 18.17 41.11 53.36
CA MET A 1 17.39 39.99 52.79
C MET A 1 18.11 39.53 51.51
N LYS A 2 19.00 38.54 51.58
CA LYS A 2 18.81 37.16 51.02
C LYS A 2 18.10 37.21 49.66
N SER A 3 18.77 36.99 48.53
CA SER A 3 19.15 35.66 48.05
C SER A 3 20.19 35.75 46.93
N LYS A 4 21.28 34.96 47.03
CA LYS A 4 22.17 34.65 45.91
C LYS A 4 21.58 33.43 45.19
N VAL A 5 21.20 33.57 43.93
CA VAL A 5 20.84 32.44 43.07
C VAL A 5 22.14 31.83 42.54
N VAL A 6 22.46 30.64 43.04
CA VAL A 6 23.54 29.79 42.51
C VAL A 6 22.97 29.03 41.33
N PHE A 7 23.50 29.24 40.13
CA PHE A 7 23.25 28.39 38.98
C PHE A 7 24.05 27.10 39.16
N ALA A 8 23.39 26.02 39.60
CA ALA A 8 23.94 24.68 39.54
C ALA A 8 23.79 24.16 38.10
N ILE A 9 24.89 24.08 37.36
CA ILE A 9 24.95 23.35 36.10
C ILE A 9 24.90 21.86 36.47
N ALA A 10 23.74 21.24 36.34
CA ALA A 10 23.61 19.79 36.40
C ALA A 10 24.12 19.20 35.08
N LEU A 11 25.40 18.82 35.06
CA LEU A 11 25.92 17.87 34.08
C LEU A 11 25.27 16.51 34.34
N LEU A 12 24.16 16.24 33.65
CA LEU A 12 23.61 14.90 33.50
C LEU A 12 24.58 14.10 32.62
N PHE A 13 25.60 13.51 33.25
CA PHE A 13 26.26 12.35 32.69
C PHE A 13 25.23 11.22 32.68
N PHE A 14 24.71 10.88 31.49
CA PHE A 14 24.17 9.55 31.27
C PHE A 14 25.33 8.57 31.42
N VAL A 15 25.50 8.04 32.62
CA VAL A 15 26.36 6.89 32.86
C VAL A 15 25.62 5.69 32.28
N ILE A 16 26.01 5.29 31.06
CA ILE A 16 25.68 3.98 30.52
C ILE A 16 26.19 2.95 31.54
N PRO A 17 25.39 1.95 31.96
CA PRO A 17 25.91 0.90 32.82
C PRO A 17 27.08 0.21 32.10
N CYS A 18 28.28 0.41 32.64
CA CYS A 18 29.58 0.00 32.10
C CYS A 18 29.74 -1.54 31.97
N SER A 19 28.75 -2.33 32.37
CA SER A 19 28.88 -3.79 32.49
C SER A 19 28.42 -4.60 31.28
N ALA A 20 27.76 -3.99 30.28
CA ALA A 20 27.24 -4.71 29.09
C ALA A 20 28.09 -4.52 27.83
N ALA A 21 29.21 -3.81 27.91
CA ALA A 21 30.11 -3.57 26.76
C ALA A 21 31.39 -4.42 26.81
N GLN A 22 31.46 -5.40 27.73
CA GLN A 22 32.72 -5.96 28.16
C GLN A 22 32.96 -7.38 27.67
N ARG A 23 31.92 -8.19 27.40
CA ARG A 23 32.10 -9.60 27.05
C ARG A 23 32.89 -9.79 25.75
N PHE A 24 32.48 -9.14 24.66
CA PHE A 24 33.18 -9.32 23.37
C PHE A 24 34.57 -8.67 23.36
N VAL A 25 34.82 -7.70 24.26
CA VAL A 25 36.17 -7.16 24.50
C VAL A 25 37.03 -8.17 25.27
N GLU A 26 36.47 -8.82 26.31
CA GLU A 26 37.12 -9.86 27.10
C GLU A 26 37.43 -11.11 26.27
N LEU A 27 36.56 -11.46 25.33
CA LEU A 27 36.79 -12.52 24.33
C LEU A 27 37.83 -12.12 23.28
N GLY A 28 38.24 -10.85 23.22
CA GLY A 28 39.17 -10.32 22.23
C GLY A 28 38.59 -10.22 20.82
N TRP A 29 37.26 -10.26 20.69
CA TRP A 29 36.57 -10.17 19.39
C TRP A 29 36.55 -8.75 18.85
N VAL A 30 36.39 -7.76 19.74
CA VAL A 30 36.32 -6.35 19.38
C VAL A 30 37.20 -5.50 20.28
N ASP A 31 37.76 -4.44 19.71
CA ASP A 31 38.50 -3.43 20.48
C ASP A 31 37.54 -2.62 21.37
N SER A 32 38.03 -2.12 22.52
CA SER A 32 37.25 -1.25 23.40
C SER A 32 36.84 0.08 22.75
N ALA A 33 37.52 0.49 21.67
CA ALA A 33 37.16 1.62 20.83
C ALA A 33 36.17 1.27 19.69
N SER A 34 35.74 0.01 19.57
CA SER A 34 34.77 -0.40 18.55
C SER A 34 33.41 0.23 18.80
N LEU A 35 32.84 0.84 17.76
CA LEU A 35 31.51 1.47 17.82
C LEU A 35 30.35 0.47 17.68
N VAL A 36 30.64 -0.83 17.55
CA VAL A 36 29.59 -1.83 17.27
C VAL A 36 28.51 -1.88 18.35
N TYR A 37 28.87 -1.70 19.62
CA TYR A 37 27.91 -1.66 20.73
C TYR A 37 26.95 -0.45 20.64
N GLU A 38 27.42 0.69 20.14
CA GLU A 38 26.57 1.88 19.93
C GLU A 38 25.67 1.75 18.70
N GLN A 39 25.95 0.78 17.83
CA GLN A 39 25.20 0.50 16.61
C GLN A 39 24.14 -0.57 16.81
N MET A 40 24.30 -1.43 17.83
CA MET A 40 23.31 -2.44 18.19
C MET A 40 22.10 -1.83 18.90
N ALA A 41 20.91 -2.34 18.59
CA ALA A 41 19.67 -1.98 19.25
C ALA A 41 19.50 -2.70 20.59
N ASP A 42 19.91 -3.97 20.68
CA ASP A 42 19.80 -4.79 21.89
C ASP A 42 21.10 -5.60 22.16
N PRO A 43 22.17 -4.93 22.60
CA PRO A 43 23.45 -5.58 22.88
C PRO A 43 23.36 -6.67 23.96
N ALA A 44 22.45 -6.54 24.93
CA ALA A 44 22.29 -7.52 26.00
C ALA A 44 21.70 -8.84 25.47
N LEU A 45 20.70 -8.77 24.59
CA LEU A 45 20.13 -9.96 23.95
C LEU A 45 21.16 -10.63 23.02
N VAL A 46 21.97 -9.85 22.31
CA VAL A 46 23.08 -10.39 21.51
C VAL A 46 24.07 -11.14 22.40
N GLU A 47 24.52 -10.57 23.52
CA GLU A 47 25.40 -11.26 24.47
C GLU A 47 24.80 -12.59 24.95
N GLN A 48 23.50 -12.62 25.28
CA GLN A 48 22.81 -13.84 25.70
C GLN A 48 22.79 -14.90 24.60
N ILE A 49 22.59 -14.51 23.34
CA ILE A 49 22.60 -15.44 22.19
C ILE A 49 23.98 -16.09 22.05
N TYR A 50 25.06 -15.31 22.08
CA TYR A 50 26.42 -15.85 21.96
C TYR A 50 26.82 -16.71 23.16
N GLN A 51 26.43 -16.32 24.39
CA GLN A 51 26.61 -17.16 25.58
C GLN A 51 25.95 -18.53 25.40
N ASN A 52 24.71 -18.56 24.92
CA ASN A 52 23.96 -19.80 24.69
C ASN A 52 24.54 -20.62 23.51
N ASN A 53 25.22 -19.96 22.57
CA ASN A 53 25.88 -20.59 21.43
C ASN A 53 27.37 -20.90 21.66
N ASN A 54 27.85 -20.92 22.92
CA ASN A 54 29.25 -21.18 23.27
C ASN A 54 30.25 -20.28 22.50
N ASP A 55 29.88 -19.02 22.31
CA ASP A 55 30.65 -17.99 21.59
C ASP A 55 31.12 -18.47 20.21
N GLN A 56 30.32 -19.26 19.49
CA GLN A 56 30.59 -19.57 18.07
C GLN A 56 30.00 -18.48 17.17
N LEU A 57 30.74 -18.12 16.11
CA LEU A 57 30.28 -17.14 15.13
C LEU A 57 29.08 -17.65 14.34
N LEU A 58 28.09 -16.79 14.13
CA LEU A 58 26.82 -17.14 13.50
C LEU A 58 26.81 -16.94 11.97
N TRP A 59 27.62 -16.02 11.46
CA TRP A 59 27.60 -15.56 10.07
C TRP A 59 28.84 -15.98 9.28
N SER A 60 29.41 -17.13 9.63
CA SER A 60 30.56 -17.71 8.92
C SER A 60 30.20 -18.23 7.52
N ASP A 61 28.93 -18.56 7.26
CA ASP A 61 28.45 -18.89 5.93
C ASP A 61 28.13 -17.63 5.11
N LEU A 62 28.92 -17.39 4.08
CA LEU A 62 28.74 -16.24 3.18
C LEU A 62 27.43 -16.31 2.38
N GLY A 63 26.88 -17.51 2.15
CA GLY A 63 25.58 -17.67 1.48
C GLY A 63 24.46 -17.04 2.31
N THR A 64 24.35 -17.45 3.57
CA THR A 64 23.42 -16.92 4.57
C THR A 64 23.61 -15.42 4.79
N ALA A 65 24.86 -14.96 4.93
CA ALA A 65 25.17 -13.54 5.07
C ALA A 65 24.71 -12.70 3.86
N ASN A 66 24.99 -13.16 2.63
CA ASN A 66 24.53 -12.50 1.40
C ASN A 66 23.01 -12.48 1.27
N HIS A 67 22.34 -13.59 1.64
CA HIS A 67 20.89 -13.67 1.63
C HIS A 67 20.26 -12.66 2.59
N PHE A 68 20.79 -12.55 3.81
CA PHE A 68 20.32 -11.56 4.77
C PHE A 68 20.57 -10.12 4.31
N GLU A 69 21.78 -9.81 3.82
CA GLU A 69 22.09 -8.50 3.25
C GLU A 69 21.15 -8.15 2.08
N PHE A 70 20.75 -9.12 1.27
CA PHE A 70 19.78 -8.93 0.19
C PHE A 70 18.39 -8.54 0.73
N GLN A 71 17.90 -9.20 1.78
CA GLN A 71 16.64 -8.82 2.43
C GLN A 71 16.69 -7.39 2.98
N LEU A 72 17.81 -7.01 3.60
CA LEU A 72 18.04 -5.65 4.08
C LEU A 72 18.12 -4.63 2.93
N GLU A 73 18.70 -5.00 1.78
CA GLU A 73 18.74 -4.15 0.59
C GLU A 73 17.33 -3.91 0.03
N VAL A 74 16.47 -4.94 0.02
CA VAL A 74 15.06 -4.78 -0.38
C VAL A 74 14.35 -3.79 0.57
N ILE A 75 14.49 -3.95 1.88
CA ILE A 75 13.92 -3.02 2.88
C ILE A 75 14.48 -1.60 2.70
N HIS A 76 15.79 -1.49 2.45
CA HIS A 76 16.44 -0.20 2.21
C HIS A 76 15.86 0.47 0.95
N ARG A 77 15.77 -0.23 -0.18
CA ARG A 77 15.25 0.29 -1.44
C ARG A 77 13.76 0.61 -1.35
N ALA A 78 13.01 -0.12 -0.55
CA ALA A 78 11.61 0.20 -0.22
C ALA A 78 11.46 1.52 0.56
N GLY A 79 12.55 2.07 1.12
CA GLY A 79 12.53 3.34 1.83
C GLY A 79 11.74 3.32 3.13
N VAL A 80 11.53 2.14 3.72
CA VAL A 80 10.67 1.97 4.91
C VAL A 80 11.36 2.44 6.18
N SER A 81 12.68 2.26 6.27
CA SER A 81 13.44 2.51 7.49
C SER A 81 14.85 3.02 7.23
N PRO A 82 15.17 4.25 7.69
CA PRO A 82 16.54 4.74 7.75
C PRO A 82 17.45 3.90 8.67
N PHE A 83 16.88 3.22 9.68
CA PHE A 83 17.63 2.33 10.57
C PHE A 83 18.23 1.15 9.80
N PHE A 84 17.41 0.38 9.06
CA PHE A 84 17.91 -0.75 8.27
C PHE A 84 18.91 -0.32 7.19
N LYS A 85 18.72 0.86 6.59
CA LYS A 85 19.73 1.46 5.69
C LYS A 85 21.08 1.63 6.38
N LYS A 86 21.10 2.20 7.59
CA LYS A 86 22.33 2.41 8.37
C LYS A 86 22.99 1.09 8.74
N GLN A 87 22.21 0.11 9.21
CA GLN A 87 22.74 -1.23 9.53
C GLN A 87 23.36 -1.89 8.32
N LEU A 88 22.67 -1.91 7.17
CA LEU A 88 23.19 -2.50 5.94
C LEU A 88 24.49 -1.84 5.47
N GLN A 89 24.57 -0.51 5.51
CA GLN A 89 25.79 0.22 5.16
C GLN A 89 26.96 -0.17 6.06
N GLN A 90 26.70 -0.32 7.36
CA GLN A 90 27.71 -0.67 8.35
C GLN A 90 28.15 -2.13 8.24
N LEU A 91 27.23 -3.07 7.99
CA LEU A 91 27.54 -4.46 7.68
C LEU A 91 28.47 -4.56 6.46
N LYS A 92 28.10 -3.91 5.36
CA LYS A 92 28.94 -3.85 4.14
C LYS A 92 30.32 -3.23 4.44
N ALA A 93 30.39 -2.19 5.27
CA ALA A 93 31.65 -1.55 5.65
C ALA A 93 32.55 -2.48 6.49
N TYR A 94 31.99 -3.19 7.48
CA TYR A 94 32.75 -4.15 8.29
C TYR A 94 33.29 -5.29 7.44
N ARG A 95 32.46 -5.83 6.55
CA ARG A 95 32.86 -6.86 5.59
C ARG A 95 34.01 -6.40 4.67
N GLN A 96 33.94 -5.18 4.14
CA GLN A 96 35.01 -4.60 3.31
C GLN A 96 36.32 -4.36 4.06
N GLN A 97 36.25 -4.21 5.39
CA GLN A 97 37.42 -4.00 6.26
C GLN A 97 37.92 -5.30 6.90
N ASP A 98 37.39 -6.46 6.51
CA ASP A 98 37.66 -7.77 7.13
C ASP A 98 37.39 -7.82 8.65
N LYS A 99 36.47 -6.97 9.14
CA LYS A 99 36.05 -6.88 10.55
C LYS A 99 34.91 -7.85 10.83
N TRP A 100 35.22 -9.14 10.76
CA TRP A 100 34.22 -10.20 10.82
C TRP A 100 33.55 -10.36 12.19
N HIS A 101 34.24 -10.06 13.29
CA HIS A 101 33.61 -10.08 14.61
C HIS A 101 32.56 -8.96 14.76
N GLU A 102 32.89 -7.73 14.37
CA GLU A 102 31.91 -6.64 14.38
C GLU A 102 30.75 -6.91 13.42
N TYR A 103 31.03 -7.50 12.25
CA TYR A 103 29.98 -7.96 11.33
C TYR A 103 29.05 -8.98 11.99
N ASP A 104 29.59 -10.01 12.63
CA ASP A 104 28.83 -11.10 13.25
C ASP A 104 27.86 -10.57 14.32
N LEU A 105 28.37 -9.70 15.19
CA LEU A 105 27.59 -9.06 16.26
C LEU A 105 26.49 -8.16 15.69
N LEU A 106 26.83 -7.27 14.76
CA LEU A 106 25.87 -6.35 14.17
C LEU A 106 24.82 -7.06 13.32
N ALA A 107 25.20 -8.12 12.59
CA ALA A 107 24.27 -8.90 11.78
C ALA A 107 23.28 -9.64 12.66
N THR A 108 23.72 -10.13 13.82
CA THR A 108 22.86 -10.78 14.82
C THR A 108 21.84 -9.80 15.41
N ASP A 109 22.27 -8.61 15.83
CA ASP A 109 21.37 -7.55 16.30
C ASP A 109 20.38 -7.12 15.19
N THR A 110 20.88 -6.95 13.98
CA THR A 110 20.05 -6.55 12.84
C THR A 110 19.03 -7.63 12.48
N LEU A 111 19.37 -8.91 12.65
CA LEU A 111 18.43 -10.02 12.47
C LEU A 111 17.31 -9.96 13.51
N LEU A 112 17.62 -9.70 14.79
CA LEU A 112 16.58 -9.49 15.82
C LEU A 112 15.62 -8.37 15.44
N GLN A 113 16.16 -7.25 14.95
CA GLN A 113 15.36 -6.12 14.47
C GLN A 113 14.52 -6.48 13.24
N TYR A 114 15.06 -7.28 12.31
CA TYR A 114 14.32 -7.80 11.15
C TYR A 114 13.16 -8.70 11.57
N LEU A 115 13.36 -9.60 12.54
CA LEU A 115 12.30 -10.45 13.09
C LEU A 115 11.18 -9.59 13.70
N SER A 116 11.51 -8.62 14.56
CA SER A 116 10.52 -7.69 15.12
C SER A 116 9.77 -6.92 14.04
N TYR A 117 10.48 -6.46 13.01
CA TYR A 117 9.88 -5.75 11.89
C TYR A 117 8.87 -6.62 11.15
N ALA A 118 9.22 -7.86 10.86
CA ALA A 118 8.35 -8.81 10.17
C ALA A 118 7.10 -9.18 11.00
N GLU A 119 7.20 -9.34 12.33
CA GLU A 119 6.06 -9.64 13.21
C GLU A 119 5.09 -8.45 13.35
N LEU A 120 5.64 -7.23 13.39
CA LEU A 120 4.88 -6.02 13.65
C LEU A 120 4.31 -5.38 12.38
N ALA A 121 4.91 -5.61 11.21
CA ALA A 121 4.44 -5.05 9.95
C ALA A 121 2.94 -5.33 9.68
N PRO A 122 2.40 -6.55 9.83
CA PRO A 122 0.96 -6.80 9.68
C PRO A 122 0.06 -6.01 10.63
N GLN A 123 0.58 -5.60 11.79
CA GLN A 123 -0.19 -4.98 12.87
C GLN A 123 -0.18 -3.45 12.80
N ILE A 124 1.00 -2.86 12.56
CA ILE A 124 1.22 -1.41 12.62
C ILE A 124 1.94 -0.85 11.39
N GLY A 125 2.30 -1.71 10.43
CA GLY A 125 3.09 -1.34 9.26
C GLY A 125 2.39 -0.35 8.33
N ILE A 126 1.06 -0.23 8.36
CA ILE A 126 0.34 0.82 7.59
C ILE A 126 0.97 2.19 7.86
N SER A 127 1.33 2.48 9.11
CA SER A 127 2.00 3.75 9.47
C SER A 127 3.37 3.88 8.79
N TRP A 128 4.14 2.80 8.67
CA TRP A 128 5.49 2.77 8.10
C TRP A 128 5.52 2.85 6.57
N PHE A 129 4.47 2.38 5.90
CA PHE A 129 4.42 2.34 4.43
C PHE A 129 3.64 3.50 3.80
N PHE A 130 2.79 4.18 4.57
CA PHE A 130 1.85 5.18 4.04
C PHE A 130 1.86 6.52 4.79
N GLU A 131 2.31 6.56 6.04
CA GLU A 131 2.23 7.78 6.88
C GLU A 131 3.60 8.37 7.22
N GLY A 132 4.62 7.54 7.42
CA GLY A 132 5.99 7.94 7.73
C GLY A 132 6.93 6.74 7.77
N GLN A 133 8.21 6.95 8.10
CA GLN A 133 9.21 5.89 8.13
C GLN A 133 9.42 5.30 9.54
N LEU A 134 9.86 4.04 9.59
CA LEU A 134 10.37 3.41 10.82
C LEU A 134 11.75 4.00 11.17
N ASN A 135 11.75 5.04 11.99
CA ASN A 135 12.94 5.83 12.32
C ASN A 135 13.68 5.36 13.58
N LYS A 136 13.09 4.47 14.38
CA LYS A 136 13.65 3.98 15.63
C LYS A 136 13.79 2.46 15.58
N PRO A 137 14.78 1.89 16.28
CA PRO A 137 14.79 0.46 16.55
C PRO A 137 13.47 0.02 17.19
N LEU A 138 13.07 -1.20 16.85
CA LEU A 138 11.91 -1.86 17.43
C LEU A 138 12.30 -2.50 18.77
N ALA A 139 11.29 -2.76 19.59
CA ALA A 139 11.48 -3.63 20.74
C ALA A 139 11.98 -5.02 20.28
N ALA A 140 12.61 -5.74 21.20
CA ALA A 140 13.05 -7.11 20.96
C ALA A 140 11.90 -7.98 20.39
N PRO A 141 12.23 -8.96 19.54
CA PRO A 141 11.22 -9.81 18.90
C PRO A 141 10.48 -10.66 19.95
N SER A 142 9.33 -11.23 19.56
CA SER A 142 8.53 -12.09 20.44
C SER A 142 9.34 -13.25 21.04
N GLU A 143 8.85 -13.84 22.14
CA GLU A 143 9.45 -15.06 22.67
C GLU A 143 9.42 -16.20 21.64
N GLU A 144 8.37 -16.27 20.80
CA GLU A 144 8.30 -17.25 19.71
C GLU A 144 9.41 -17.04 18.67
N ALA A 145 9.67 -15.80 18.26
CA ALA A 145 10.75 -15.46 17.34
C ALA A 145 12.14 -15.69 17.92
N GLN A 146 12.35 -15.36 19.20
CA GLN A 146 13.62 -15.64 19.88
C GLN A 146 13.87 -17.14 20.00
N LEU A 147 12.83 -17.94 20.26
CA LEU A 147 12.92 -19.40 20.25
C LEU A 147 13.22 -19.95 18.84
N ALA A 148 12.54 -19.44 17.82
CA ALA A 148 12.80 -19.81 16.43
C ALA A 148 14.24 -19.50 16.01
N LEU A 149 14.76 -18.33 16.41
CA LEU A 149 16.16 -17.96 16.21
C LEU A 149 17.12 -18.93 16.93
N HIS A 150 16.85 -19.25 18.19
CA HIS A 150 17.68 -20.20 18.93
C HIS A 150 17.72 -21.58 18.26
N MET A 151 16.58 -22.08 17.78
CA MET A 151 16.50 -23.35 17.05
C MET A 151 17.23 -23.30 15.72
N ALA A 152 17.11 -22.19 14.98
CA ALA A 152 17.80 -21.99 13.71
C ALA A 152 19.32 -21.92 13.87
N ILE A 153 19.82 -21.28 14.93
CA ILE A 153 21.25 -21.27 15.29
C ILE A 153 21.73 -22.70 15.57
N GLY A 154 21.04 -23.43 16.46
CA GLY A 154 21.42 -24.78 16.85
C GLY A 154 21.37 -25.80 15.70
N SER A 155 20.54 -25.54 14.69
CA SER A 155 20.38 -26.39 13.50
C SER A 155 21.15 -25.91 12.27
N GLN A 156 21.85 -24.76 12.36
CA GLN A 156 22.52 -24.10 11.24
C GLN A 156 21.59 -23.78 10.05
N THR A 157 20.38 -23.30 10.34
CA THR A 157 19.33 -22.99 9.34
C THR A 157 18.86 -21.53 9.44
N LEU A 158 19.80 -20.60 9.62
CA LEU A 158 19.50 -19.16 9.69
C LEU A 158 18.91 -18.61 8.38
N ASP A 159 19.35 -19.15 7.24
CA ASP A 159 18.78 -18.87 5.92
C ASP A 159 17.28 -19.17 5.87
N GLN A 160 16.87 -20.34 6.37
CA GLN A 160 15.47 -20.76 6.42
C GLN A 160 14.64 -19.88 7.36
N LEU A 161 15.23 -19.41 8.46
CA LEU A 161 14.56 -18.46 9.35
C LEU A 161 14.30 -17.12 8.65
N ILE A 162 15.26 -16.63 7.86
CA ILE A 162 15.11 -15.38 7.11
C ILE A 162 13.99 -15.50 6.07
N ASP A 163 13.93 -16.62 5.33
CA ASP A 163 12.82 -16.94 4.43
C ASP A 163 11.49 -17.09 5.20
N GLU A 164 11.53 -17.63 6.42
CA GLU A 164 10.34 -17.79 7.24
C GLU A 164 9.71 -16.44 7.62
N TYR A 165 10.53 -15.43 7.86
CA TYR A 165 10.09 -14.07 8.19
C TYR A 165 9.95 -13.15 6.98
N SER A 166 10.15 -13.65 5.77
CA SER A 166 9.83 -12.93 4.53
C SER A 166 8.33 -13.01 4.19
N PRO A 167 7.77 -12.10 3.37
CA PRO A 167 6.37 -12.16 2.96
C PRO A 167 6.03 -13.50 2.31
N LYS A 168 4.93 -14.11 2.76
CA LYS A 168 4.50 -15.46 2.34
C LYS A 168 3.74 -15.50 1.02
N ASP A 169 3.35 -14.34 0.52
CA ASP A 169 2.59 -14.25 -0.73
C ASP A 169 3.45 -14.72 -1.91
N PRO A 170 2.97 -15.63 -2.78
CA PRO A 170 3.74 -16.07 -3.96
C PRO A 170 4.18 -14.93 -4.88
N ALA A 171 3.44 -13.81 -4.92
CA ALA A 171 3.82 -12.63 -5.68
C ALA A 171 5.13 -11.99 -5.16
N TYR A 172 5.49 -12.21 -3.89
CA TYR A 172 6.74 -11.69 -3.33
C TYR A 172 7.97 -12.18 -4.11
N GLN A 173 8.06 -13.48 -4.36
CA GLN A 173 9.18 -14.05 -5.11
C GLN A 173 9.19 -13.59 -6.58
N GLN A 174 8.02 -13.41 -7.19
CA GLN A 174 7.92 -12.86 -8.54
C GLN A 174 8.42 -11.41 -8.62
N LEU A 175 8.07 -10.58 -7.62
CA LEU A 175 8.57 -9.22 -7.51
C LEU A 175 10.09 -9.20 -7.29
N LEU A 176 10.62 -10.06 -6.41
CA LEU A 176 12.06 -10.14 -6.15
C LEU A 176 12.86 -10.60 -7.36
N HIS A 177 12.34 -11.55 -8.14
CA HIS A 177 12.98 -11.96 -9.39
C HIS A 177 13.09 -10.77 -10.36
N THR A 178 12.00 -10.03 -10.60
CA THR A 178 12.06 -8.85 -11.48
C THR A 178 12.94 -7.74 -10.91
N TYR A 179 12.93 -7.56 -9.59
CA TYR A 179 13.83 -6.64 -8.91
C TYR A 179 15.30 -6.98 -9.17
N GLN A 180 15.69 -8.25 -9.05
CA GLN A 180 17.07 -8.71 -9.33
C GLN A 180 17.44 -8.53 -10.81
N PHE A 181 16.54 -8.86 -11.74
CA PHE A 181 16.74 -8.63 -13.17
C PHE A 181 17.00 -7.16 -13.49
N LEU A 182 16.22 -6.25 -12.90
CA LEU A 182 16.39 -4.82 -13.09
C LEU A 182 17.65 -4.26 -12.44
N LEU A 183 18.02 -4.75 -11.25
CA LEU A 183 19.28 -4.39 -10.61
C LEU A 183 20.49 -4.74 -11.49
N ALA A 184 20.50 -5.91 -12.14
CA ALA A 184 21.56 -6.29 -13.07
C ALA A 184 21.64 -5.36 -14.31
N THR A 185 20.55 -4.66 -14.60
CA THR A 185 20.43 -3.70 -15.70
C THR A 185 20.74 -2.27 -15.27
N GLU A 186 20.72 -1.95 -13.96
CA GLU A 186 20.89 -0.58 -13.42
C GLU A 186 22.23 0.07 -13.83
N SER A 187 23.27 -0.73 -14.08
CA SER A 187 24.58 -0.27 -14.55
C SER A 187 24.64 0.08 -16.04
N HIS A 188 23.60 -0.25 -16.82
CA HIS A 188 23.56 0.00 -18.26
C HIS A 188 22.85 1.33 -18.56
N ASP A 189 23.47 2.18 -19.36
CA ASP A 189 22.83 3.39 -19.87
C ASP A 189 21.79 3.03 -20.94
N ILE A 190 20.51 3.05 -20.56
CA ILE A 190 19.40 2.84 -21.47
C ILE A 190 18.87 4.21 -21.89
N PRO A 191 18.94 4.58 -23.18
CA PRO A 191 18.50 5.89 -23.63
C PRO A 191 17.00 6.10 -23.37
N LEU A 192 16.59 7.34 -23.09
CA LEU A 192 15.18 7.70 -23.00
C LEU A 192 14.53 7.55 -24.38
N TYR A 193 13.27 7.13 -24.39
CA TYR A 193 12.47 7.16 -25.60
C TYR A 193 11.88 8.55 -25.81
N GLU A 194 12.18 9.14 -26.96
CA GLU A 194 11.69 10.47 -27.33
C GLU A 194 10.93 10.41 -28.66
N GLN A 195 9.82 11.14 -28.73
CA GLN A 195 9.07 11.33 -29.98
C GLN A 195 8.42 12.71 -29.99
N THR A 196 8.07 13.19 -31.18
CA THR A 196 7.22 14.37 -31.35
C THR A 196 5.79 13.95 -31.63
N GLY A 197 4.83 14.58 -30.95
CA GLY A 197 3.40 14.33 -31.15
C GLY A 197 2.97 12.94 -30.68
N LEU A 198 1.89 12.43 -31.27
CA LEU A 198 1.39 11.07 -31.04
C LEU A 198 1.93 10.15 -32.13
N LYS A 199 2.21 8.88 -31.80
CA LYS A 199 2.57 7.84 -32.78
C LYS A 199 1.50 6.76 -32.84
N ARG A 200 1.13 6.39 -34.08
CA ARG A 200 0.14 5.37 -34.44
C ARG A 200 0.70 4.43 -35.50
N GLU A 201 -0.01 3.35 -35.75
CA GLU A 201 0.31 2.41 -36.82
C GLU A 201 0.58 3.14 -38.15
N GLY A 202 1.68 2.78 -38.81
CA GLY A 202 2.16 3.39 -40.06
C GLY A 202 3.09 4.59 -39.88
N ASP A 203 3.16 5.22 -38.70
CA ASP A 203 4.04 6.36 -38.47
C ASP A 203 5.51 5.94 -38.42
N SER A 204 6.43 6.79 -38.90
CA SER A 204 7.86 6.58 -38.73
C SER A 204 8.31 6.73 -37.26
N LEU A 205 9.23 5.87 -36.81
CA LEU A 205 9.78 5.84 -35.45
C LEU A 205 11.29 6.07 -35.46
N THR A 206 11.72 7.31 -35.24
CA THR A 206 13.15 7.70 -35.26
C THR A 206 13.98 7.07 -34.13
N HIS A 207 13.37 6.77 -32.99
CA HIS A 207 14.05 6.20 -31.81
C HIS A 207 13.51 4.81 -31.44
N ARG A 208 13.24 3.97 -32.45
CA ARG A 208 12.62 2.65 -32.26
C ARG A 208 13.46 1.73 -31.36
N ASP A 209 14.78 1.73 -31.50
CA ASP A 209 15.64 0.89 -30.67
C ASP A 209 15.56 1.26 -29.18
N ALA A 210 15.48 2.56 -28.87
CA ALA A 210 15.26 3.03 -27.51
C ALA A 210 13.88 2.58 -26.98
N LEU A 211 12.84 2.62 -27.82
CA LEU A 211 11.51 2.12 -27.45
C LEU A 211 11.55 0.64 -27.08
N LEU A 212 12.16 -0.22 -27.92
CA LEU A 212 12.24 -1.65 -27.67
C LEU A 212 13.02 -1.97 -26.39
N ARG A 213 14.15 -1.30 -26.16
CA ARG A 213 14.93 -1.42 -24.91
C ARG A 213 14.16 -0.97 -23.67
N ARG A 214 13.29 0.04 -23.80
CA ARG A 214 12.43 0.49 -22.69
C ARG A 214 11.27 -0.46 -22.44
N LEU A 215 10.73 -1.09 -23.47
CA LEU A 215 9.69 -2.13 -23.34
C LEU A 215 10.22 -3.39 -22.63
N SER A 216 11.46 -3.78 -22.86
CA SER A 216 12.05 -4.96 -22.18
C SER A 216 12.25 -4.76 -20.67
N LEU A 217 12.21 -3.52 -20.16
CA LEU A 217 12.36 -3.22 -18.71
C LEU A 217 11.15 -3.61 -17.86
N VAL A 218 10.04 -4.06 -18.46
CA VAL A 218 8.83 -4.44 -17.72
C VAL A 218 8.48 -5.91 -17.89
N ASN A 219 9.46 -6.73 -18.28
CA ASN A 219 9.25 -8.16 -18.56
C ASN A 219 8.15 -8.41 -19.59
N LEU A 220 8.02 -7.49 -20.56
CA LEU A 220 7.12 -7.64 -21.69
C LEU A 220 7.78 -8.51 -22.75
N ASP A 221 7.10 -9.57 -23.18
CA ASP A 221 7.53 -10.36 -24.32
C ASP A 221 7.37 -9.55 -25.61
N ILE A 222 8.50 -9.24 -26.24
CA ILE A 222 8.59 -8.52 -27.52
C ILE A 222 9.19 -9.40 -28.63
N THR A 223 9.25 -10.72 -28.45
CA THR A 223 9.88 -11.65 -29.40
C THR A 223 9.23 -11.60 -30.78
N ASP A 224 7.90 -11.38 -30.84
CA ASP A 224 7.15 -11.26 -32.09
C ASP A 224 7.26 -9.87 -32.74
N VAL A 225 7.93 -8.91 -32.10
CA VAL A 225 8.12 -7.56 -32.65
C VAL A 225 9.20 -7.58 -33.73
N ARG A 226 8.83 -7.22 -34.95
CA ARG A 226 9.76 -7.16 -36.07
C ARG A 226 10.90 -6.18 -35.81
N GLU A 227 12.16 -6.56 -35.96
CA GLU A 227 13.30 -5.63 -35.80
C GLU A 227 13.72 -4.95 -37.11
N ASP A 228 13.29 -5.49 -38.25
CA ASP A 228 13.71 -5.11 -39.61
C ASP A 228 12.96 -3.89 -40.19
N VAL A 229 12.19 -3.17 -39.38
CA VAL A 229 11.35 -2.03 -39.81
C VAL A 229 11.60 -0.78 -38.98
N ALA A 230 11.53 0.38 -39.63
CA ALA A 230 11.70 1.70 -38.98
C ALA A 230 10.38 2.45 -38.70
N PHE A 231 9.23 1.82 -39.01
CA PHE A 231 7.91 2.39 -38.77
C PHE A 231 7.16 1.64 -37.66
N TYR A 232 6.09 2.25 -37.16
CA TYR A 232 5.22 1.68 -36.16
C TYR A 232 4.31 0.64 -36.81
N ASP A 233 4.73 -0.62 -36.74
CA ASP A 233 4.04 -1.73 -37.37
C ASP A 233 3.07 -2.45 -36.42
N GLN A 234 2.22 -3.32 -36.96
CA GLN A 234 1.18 -4.01 -36.21
C GLN A 234 1.71 -4.94 -35.09
N SER A 235 2.93 -5.49 -35.22
CA SER A 235 3.53 -6.28 -34.14
C SER A 235 3.82 -5.42 -32.92
N LEU A 236 4.39 -4.23 -33.14
CA LEU A 236 4.64 -3.25 -32.08
C LEU A 236 3.33 -2.70 -31.50
N VAL A 237 2.25 -2.54 -32.28
CA VAL A 237 0.95 -2.06 -31.76
C VAL A 237 0.42 -2.99 -30.68
N LYS A 238 0.57 -4.32 -30.86
CA LYS A 238 0.17 -5.31 -29.86
C LYS A 238 1.02 -5.17 -28.57
N ALA A 239 2.33 -5.02 -28.71
CA ALA A 239 3.24 -4.83 -27.58
C ALA A 239 2.90 -3.54 -26.80
N ILE A 240 2.65 -2.43 -27.49
CA ILE A 240 2.26 -1.17 -26.85
C ILE A 240 0.89 -1.29 -26.16
N LYS A 241 -0.08 -1.98 -26.75
CA LYS A 241 -1.36 -2.24 -26.06
C LYS A 241 -1.17 -3.06 -24.79
N HIS A 242 -0.34 -4.10 -24.85
CA HIS A 242 -0.02 -4.88 -23.65
C HIS A 242 0.67 -4.01 -22.59
N PHE A 243 1.67 -3.22 -22.99
CA PHE A 243 2.32 -2.24 -22.11
C PHE A 243 1.30 -1.27 -21.49
N GLN A 244 0.42 -0.67 -22.28
CA GLN A 244 -0.61 0.24 -21.78
C GLN A 244 -1.53 -0.45 -20.76
N SER A 245 -1.95 -1.68 -21.03
CA SER A 245 -2.76 -2.48 -20.10
C SER A 245 -2.03 -2.74 -18.78
N MET A 246 -0.77 -3.18 -18.84
CA MET A 246 0.08 -3.40 -17.66
C MET A 246 0.22 -2.15 -16.79
N HIS A 247 0.16 -0.95 -17.39
CA HIS A 247 0.31 0.33 -16.70
C HIS A 247 -1.03 1.02 -16.37
N GLY A 248 -2.18 0.37 -16.61
CA GLY A 248 -3.51 0.93 -16.35
C GLY A 248 -3.88 2.12 -17.25
N LEU A 249 -3.22 2.25 -18.40
CA LEU A 249 -3.47 3.29 -19.39
C LEU A 249 -4.61 2.89 -20.33
N LYS A 250 -5.09 3.84 -21.12
CA LYS A 250 -6.01 3.55 -22.23
C LYS A 250 -5.31 2.65 -23.25
N THR A 251 -5.89 1.48 -23.52
CA THR A 251 -5.32 0.43 -24.38
C THR A 251 -5.63 0.65 -25.87
N ASP A 252 -5.28 1.82 -26.41
CA ASP A 252 -5.56 2.18 -27.81
C ASP A 252 -4.38 1.92 -28.77
N GLY A 253 -3.20 1.56 -28.26
CA GLY A 253 -1.99 1.38 -29.04
C GLY A 253 -1.38 2.68 -29.53
N VAL A 254 -1.85 3.84 -29.07
CA VAL A 254 -1.25 5.14 -29.42
C VAL A 254 -0.16 5.48 -28.41
N ILE A 255 1.06 5.73 -28.88
CA ILE A 255 2.13 6.19 -27.99
C ILE A 255 1.94 7.69 -27.78
N GLY A 256 1.39 8.04 -26.61
CA GLY A 256 1.18 9.42 -26.16
C GLY A 256 1.99 9.77 -24.90
N PRO A 257 1.80 10.98 -24.34
CA PRO A 257 2.58 11.47 -23.21
C PRO A 257 2.59 10.55 -21.98
N GLU A 258 1.44 9.98 -21.61
CA GLU A 258 1.37 9.04 -20.48
C GLU A 258 2.11 7.71 -20.75
N THR A 259 2.06 7.21 -21.99
CA THR A 259 2.83 6.03 -22.38
C THR A 259 4.33 6.32 -22.32
N ILE A 260 4.77 7.50 -22.81
CA ILE A 260 6.17 7.94 -22.76
C ILE A 260 6.64 8.11 -21.31
N LYS A 261 5.83 8.73 -20.45
CA LYS A 261 6.10 8.86 -19.01
C LYS A 261 6.41 7.50 -18.39
N TRP A 262 5.60 6.49 -18.67
CA TRP A 262 5.82 5.14 -18.15
C TRP A 262 7.01 4.44 -18.79
N LEU A 263 7.23 4.58 -20.11
CA LEU A 263 8.41 4.02 -20.79
C LEU A 263 9.70 4.56 -20.17
N ASN A 264 9.74 5.86 -19.92
CA ASN A 264 10.93 6.58 -19.47
C ASN A 264 11.16 6.54 -17.96
N LYS A 265 10.29 5.87 -17.18
CA LYS A 265 10.54 5.63 -15.76
C LYS A 265 11.88 4.92 -15.57
N SER A 266 12.74 5.47 -14.73
CA SER A 266 14.11 4.99 -14.56
C SER A 266 14.17 3.59 -13.94
N VAL A 267 15.27 2.87 -14.16
CA VAL A 267 15.49 1.56 -13.55
C VAL A 267 15.47 1.68 -12.02
N THR A 268 16.14 2.68 -11.46
CA THR A 268 16.15 2.94 -10.01
C THR A 268 14.74 3.15 -9.45
N GLU A 269 13.90 3.96 -10.10
CA GLU A 269 12.50 4.14 -9.65
C GLU A 269 11.71 2.83 -9.72
N ARG A 270 11.91 2.00 -10.75
CA ARG A 270 11.23 0.70 -10.88
C ARG A 270 11.66 -0.27 -9.78
N VAL A 271 12.96 -0.36 -9.52
CA VAL A 271 13.57 -1.18 -8.45
C VAL A 271 13.02 -0.74 -7.09
N THR A 272 12.98 0.56 -6.81
CA THR A 272 12.37 1.11 -5.58
C THR A 272 10.90 0.71 -5.43
N LEU A 273 10.11 0.79 -6.50
CA LEU A 273 8.69 0.43 -6.45
C LEU A 273 8.43 -1.06 -6.32
N LEU A 274 9.26 -1.90 -6.94
CA LEU A 274 9.22 -3.35 -6.76
C LEU A 274 9.52 -3.70 -5.30
N ALA A 275 10.59 -3.13 -4.73
CA ALA A 275 10.95 -3.34 -3.33
C ALA A 275 9.85 -2.86 -2.37
N LEU A 276 9.32 -1.65 -2.59
CA LEU A 276 8.25 -1.08 -1.77
C LEU A 276 6.99 -1.96 -1.77
N ASN A 277 6.55 -2.39 -2.96
CA ASN A 277 5.34 -3.21 -3.04
C ASN A 277 5.57 -4.65 -2.60
N ALA A 278 6.80 -5.19 -2.73
CA ALA A 278 7.19 -6.46 -2.15
C ALA A 278 7.11 -6.41 -0.61
N GLU A 279 7.58 -5.32 0.01
CA GLU A 279 7.49 -5.14 1.46
C GLU A 279 6.05 -4.85 1.93
N ARG A 280 5.22 -4.15 1.13
CA ARG A 280 3.79 -3.97 1.43
C ARG A 280 3.01 -5.29 1.48
N LEU A 281 3.50 -6.37 0.86
CA LEU A 281 2.87 -7.70 0.99
C LEU A 281 2.88 -8.22 2.44
N ARG A 282 3.72 -7.67 3.33
CA ARG A 282 3.66 -7.95 4.78
C ARG A 282 2.35 -7.52 5.43
N LEU A 283 1.67 -6.53 4.85
CA LEU A 283 0.46 -5.93 5.43
C LEU A 283 -0.79 -6.75 5.14
N TRP A 284 -0.79 -7.47 4.02
CA TRP A 284 -1.98 -8.13 3.49
C TRP A 284 -1.79 -9.63 3.65
N PRO A 285 -2.59 -10.31 4.47
CA PRO A 285 -2.53 -11.76 4.50
C PRO A 285 -2.96 -12.31 3.14
N THR A 286 -2.22 -13.28 2.61
CA THR A 286 -2.55 -13.94 1.34
C THR A 286 -3.98 -14.46 1.40
N PRO A 287 -4.83 -14.19 0.40
CA PRO A 287 -6.19 -14.70 0.32
C PRO A 287 -6.24 -16.23 0.23
N GLN A 288 -6.12 -16.93 1.36
CA GLN A 288 -6.32 -18.39 1.42
C GLN A 288 -7.80 -18.75 1.63
N ASP A 289 -8.61 -17.76 1.99
CA ASP A 289 -10.01 -17.88 2.41
C ASP A 289 -10.92 -16.86 1.72
N THR A 290 -12.19 -16.84 2.12
CA THR A 290 -13.20 -15.89 1.67
C THR A 290 -12.82 -14.44 2.01
N VAL A 291 -12.60 -13.58 1.01
CA VAL A 291 -12.21 -12.17 1.19
C VAL A 291 -12.58 -11.32 -0.02
N ILE A 292 -12.93 -10.05 0.22
CA ILE A 292 -13.03 -9.02 -0.82
C ILE A 292 -11.78 -8.16 -0.76
N VAL A 293 -11.07 -8.03 -1.88
CA VAL A 293 -9.89 -7.17 -1.99
C VAL A 293 -10.21 -6.04 -2.94
N VAL A 294 -9.96 -4.81 -2.52
CA VAL A 294 -10.07 -3.60 -3.34
C VAL A 294 -8.68 -3.00 -3.47
N ASN A 295 -8.09 -3.04 -4.67
CA ASN A 295 -6.82 -2.36 -4.93
C ASN A 295 -7.10 -0.92 -5.39
N VAL A 296 -6.86 0.04 -4.51
CA VAL A 296 -7.22 1.45 -4.72
C VAL A 296 -6.59 2.06 -5.98
N PRO A 297 -5.26 2.01 -6.18
CA PRO A 297 -4.63 2.53 -7.41
C PRO A 297 -4.91 1.65 -8.65
N GLY A 298 -5.28 0.38 -8.45
CA GLY A 298 -5.74 -0.50 -9.53
C GLY A 298 -7.14 -0.19 -10.04
N PHE A 299 -7.95 0.47 -9.20
CA PHE A 299 -9.37 0.74 -9.43
C PHE A 299 -10.17 -0.54 -9.75
N ASP A 300 -9.81 -1.63 -9.10
CA ASP A 300 -10.42 -2.94 -9.22
C ASP A 300 -10.78 -3.53 -7.85
N MET A 301 -11.73 -4.45 -7.87
CA MET A 301 -12.16 -5.24 -6.75
C MET A 301 -12.28 -6.69 -7.19
N LYS A 302 -11.81 -7.60 -6.33
CA LYS A 302 -12.01 -9.04 -6.46
C LYS A 302 -12.67 -9.61 -5.21
N TYR A 303 -13.57 -10.55 -5.41
CA TYR A 303 -14.16 -11.34 -4.35
C TYR A 303 -13.72 -12.80 -4.51
N TRP A 304 -13.05 -13.30 -3.49
CA TRP A 304 -12.60 -14.68 -3.37
C TRP A 304 -13.51 -15.42 -2.39
N ASP A 305 -13.84 -16.67 -2.71
CA ASP A 305 -14.51 -17.59 -1.80
C ASP A 305 -13.85 -18.97 -1.87
N ALA A 306 -13.42 -19.48 -0.71
CA ALA A 306 -12.67 -20.74 -0.59
C ALA A 306 -11.52 -20.88 -1.62
N GLY A 307 -10.70 -19.82 -1.72
CA GLY A 307 -9.54 -19.77 -2.63
C GLY A 307 -9.86 -19.61 -4.12
N ARG A 308 -11.13 -19.43 -4.50
CA ARG A 308 -11.53 -19.19 -5.91
C ARG A 308 -12.07 -17.79 -6.09
N GLU A 309 -11.65 -17.13 -7.17
CA GLU A 309 -12.25 -15.86 -7.58
C GLU A 309 -13.70 -16.12 -8.04
N VAL A 310 -14.66 -15.49 -7.38
CA VAL A 310 -16.10 -15.65 -7.68
C VAL A 310 -16.71 -14.39 -8.31
N PHE A 311 -16.04 -13.24 -8.20
CA PHE A 311 -16.47 -12.00 -8.82
C PHE A 311 -15.32 -11.00 -8.96
N GLU A 312 -15.33 -10.25 -10.05
CA GLU A 312 -14.45 -9.09 -10.27
C GLU A 312 -15.26 -7.88 -10.75
N ALA A 313 -14.82 -6.68 -10.41
CA ALA A 313 -15.40 -5.45 -10.90
C ALA A 313 -14.41 -4.29 -10.89
N LYS A 314 -14.61 -3.33 -11.79
CA LYS A 314 -14.01 -2.00 -11.64
C LYS A 314 -14.64 -1.28 -10.46
N VAL A 315 -13.85 -0.41 -9.84
CA VAL A 315 -14.34 0.49 -8.79
C VAL A 315 -14.03 1.96 -9.08
N VAL A 316 -14.81 2.85 -8.46
CA VAL A 316 -14.49 4.28 -8.32
C VAL A 316 -14.16 4.52 -6.85
N VAL A 317 -12.99 5.12 -6.61
CA VAL A 317 -12.44 5.38 -5.28
C VAL A 317 -12.40 6.88 -5.00
N GLY A 318 -11.96 7.25 -3.80
CA GLY A 318 -11.85 8.62 -3.34
C GLY A 318 -10.96 9.47 -4.23
N ARG A 319 -11.29 10.75 -4.37
CA ARG A 319 -10.39 11.74 -4.98
C ARG A 319 -9.18 11.98 -4.09
N VAL A 320 -8.12 12.57 -4.64
CA VAL A 320 -6.88 12.91 -3.90
C VAL A 320 -7.16 13.71 -2.62
N THR A 321 -8.11 14.64 -2.64
CA THR A 321 -8.46 15.48 -1.47
C THR A 321 -9.35 14.80 -0.43
N ARG A 322 -9.92 13.62 -0.76
CA ARG A 322 -10.78 12.81 0.11
C ARG A 322 -10.51 11.32 -0.19
N PRO A 323 -9.31 10.82 0.14
CA PRO A 323 -8.83 9.51 -0.32
C PRO A 323 -9.64 8.37 0.30
N THR A 324 -9.76 7.27 -0.44
CA THR A 324 -10.20 5.99 0.14
C THR A 324 -9.08 5.47 1.05
N PRO A 325 -9.34 5.24 2.36
CA PRO A 325 -8.29 4.84 3.28
C PRO A 325 -7.87 3.39 3.05
N VAL A 326 -6.57 3.13 3.24
CA VAL A 326 -6.03 1.77 3.34
C VAL A 326 -6.46 1.19 4.69
N MET A 327 -7.21 0.09 4.67
CA MET A 327 -7.76 -0.50 5.90
C MET A 327 -8.30 -1.91 5.71
N ASN A 328 -8.44 -2.62 6.82
CA ASN A 328 -9.18 -3.86 6.91
C ASN A 328 -10.54 -3.62 7.59
N THR A 329 -11.60 -4.15 7.03
CA THR A 329 -12.95 -4.14 7.63
C THR A 329 -13.68 -5.45 7.32
N LYS A 330 -14.95 -5.54 7.68
CA LYS A 330 -15.79 -6.71 7.40
C LYS A 330 -17.13 -6.26 6.87
N LEU A 331 -17.56 -6.86 5.76
CA LEU A 331 -18.89 -6.70 5.21
C LEU A 331 -19.86 -7.59 6.00
N ASP A 332 -20.91 -7.00 6.54
CA ASP A 332 -21.86 -7.70 7.41
C ASP A 332 -23.29 -7.77 6.87
N SER A 333 -23.64 -6.90 5.93
CA SER A 333 -24.99 -6.82 5.39
C SER A 333 -25.03 -6.16 4.01
N LEU A 334 -26.03 -6.56 3.24
CA LEU A 334 -26.44 -5.94 1.99
C LEU A 334 -27.70 -5.13 2.25
N ILE A 335 -27.74 -3.88 1.80
CA ILE A 335 -28.92 -3.03 1.84
C ILE A 335 -29.36 -2.76 0.41
N ILE A 336 -30.54 -3.25 0.05
CA ILE A 336 -31.19 -3.01 -1.24
C ILE A 336 -32.08 -1.77 -1.10
N ASN A 337 -32.09 -0.92 -2.12
CA ASN A 337 -32.77 0.38 -2.16
C ASN A 337 -32.43 1.24 -0.93
N PRO A 338 -31.14 1.52 -0.67
CA PRO A 338 -30.74 2.27 0.51
C PRO A 338 -31.26 3.71 0.45
N THR A 339 -31.67 4.25 1.61
CA THR A 339 -31.59 5.71 1.81
C THR A 339 -30.13 6.11 2.03
N TRP A 340 -29.80 7.36 1.72
CA TRP A 340 -28.45 7.88 1.94
C TRP A 340 -28.44 8.95 3.02
N ASN A 341 -27.86 8.60 4.16
CA ASN A 341 -27.53 9.53 5.21
C ASN A 341 -26.27 10.31 4.81
N VAL A 342 -26.42 11.57 4.42
CA VAL A 342 -25.32 12.35 3.86
C VAL A 342 -24.26 12.63 4.94
N PRO A 343 -22.99 12.23 4.73
CA PRO A 343 -21.90 12.58 5.64
C PRO A 343 -21.74 14.09 5.76
N ARG A 344 -21.45 14.59 6.98
CA ARG A 344 -21.33 16.03 7.25
C ARG A 344 -20.40 16.74 6.26
N LYS A 345 -19.24 16.17 5.96
CA LYS A 345 -18.29 16.75 5.01
C LYS A 345 -18.89 16.97 3.62
N ILE A 346 -19.67 16.01 3.11
CA ILE A 346 -20.34 16.11 1.80
C ILE A 346 -21.49 17.13 1.86
N MET A 347 -22.25 17.13 2.95
CA MET A 347 -23.29 18.13 3.18
C MET A 347 -22.70 19.55 3.12
N VAL A 348 -21.62 19.79 3.84
CA VAL A 348 -20.96 21.09 3.98
C VAL A 348 -20.26 21.52 2.69
N GLU A 349 -19.42 20.66 2.11
CA GLU A 349 -18.54 21.04 1.00
C GLU A 349 -19.22 20.91 -0.38
N ASP A 350 -20.23 20.03 -0.52
CA ASP A 350 -20.82 19.72 -1.83
C ASP A 350 -22.29 20.16 -1.94
N ILE A 351 -23.15 19.80 -0.97
CA ILE A 351 -24.61 19.97 -1.13
C ILE A 351 -25.08 21.37 -0.74
N LEU A 352 -24.77 21.86 0.46
CA LEU A 352 -25.22 23.18 0.93
C LEU A 352 -24.81 24.33 -0.01
N PRO A 353 -23.61 24.32 -0.63
CA PRO A 353 -23.26 25.30 -1.66
C PRO A 353 -24.15 25.27 -2.91
N MET A 354 -24.66 24.09 -3.31
CA MET A 354 -25.62 23.98 -4.41
C MET A 354 -27.00 24.47 -3.99
N VAL A 355 -27.46 24.09 -2.79
CA VAL A 355 -28.77 24.54 -2.26
C VAL A 355 -28.82 26.05 -2.17
N LYS A 356 -27.74 26.71 -1.73
CA LYS A 356 -27.66 28.19 -1.71
C LYS A 356 -27.77 28.85 -3.09
N ARG A 357 -27.39 28.16 -4.15
CA ARG A 357 -27.50 28.66 -5.53
C ARG A 357 -28.87 28.37 -6.14
N ASP A 358 -29.43 27.23 -5.78
CA ASP A 358 -30.72 26.75 -6.26
C ASP A 358 -31.48 26.05 -5.13
N HIS A 359 -32.53 26.72 -4.64
CA HIS A 359 -33.36 26.20 -3.55
C HIS A 359 -34.19 24.97 -3.97
N GLN A 360 -34.33 24.69 -5.28
CA GLN A 360 -35.01 23.49 -5.78
C GLN A 360 -34.13 22.24 -5.73
N TYR A 361 -32.80 22.41 -5.56
CA TYR A 361 -31.83 21.33 -5.60
C TYR A 361 -32.21 20.12 -4.72
N LEU A 362 -32.66 20.37 -3.49
CA LEU A 362 -33.04 19.31 -2.55
C LEU A 362 -34.23 18.49 -3.06
N ALA A 363 -35.27 19.17 -3.59
CA ALA A 363 -36.46 18.51 -4.11
C ALA A 363 -36.14 17.70 -5.37
N GLU A 364 -35.36 18.28 -6.30
CA GLU A 364 -34.94 17.62 -7.54
C GLU A 364 -34.12 16.34 -7.28
N HIS A 365 -33.32 16.34 -6.21
CA HIS A 365 -32.48 15.22 -5.82
C HIS A 365 -33.09 14.32 -4.74
N GLN A 366 -34.35 14.57 -4.34
CA GLN A 366 -35.07 13.81 -3.31
C GLN A 366 -34.32 13.76 -1.97
N ILE A 367 -33.76 14.89 -1.56
CA ILE A 367 -33.04 15.07 -0.30
C ILE A 367 -33.95 15.79 0.69
N GLU A 368 -34.16 15.17 1.84
CA GLU A 368 -34.87 15.74 2.97
C GLU A 368 -33.89 16.32 3.99
N ILE A 369 -34.32 17.39 4.65
CA ILE A 369 -33.67 17.92 5.84
C ILE A 369 -34.36 17.30 7.04
N ILE A 370 -33.59 16.72 7.97
CA ILE A 370 -34.11 16.15 9.20
C ILE A 370 -33.45 16.80 10.42
N ARG A 371 -34.18 16.90 11.55
CA ARG A 371 -33.66 17.49 12.79
C ARG A 371 -32.39 16.80 13.28
N GLY A 372 -32.32 15.48 13.19
CA GLY A 372 -31.13 14.70 13.51
C GLY A 372 -31.29 13.21 13.22
N TRP A 373 -30.26 12.41 13.48
CA TRP A 373 -30.35 10.95 13.28
C TRP A 373 -31.29 10.27 14.29
N SER A 374 -31.39 10.83 15.51
CA SER A 374 -32.31 10.37 16.56
C SER A 374 -33.67 11.05 16.52
N ASP A 375 -33.81 12.11 15.72
CA ASP A 375 -35.04 12.87 15.54
C ASP A 375 -35.26 13.06 14.03
N PRO A 376 -35.87 12.07 13.36
CA PRO A 376 -36.01 12.04 11.91
C PRO A 376 -37.14 12.94 11.40
N GLU A 377 -37.67 13.86 12.22
CA GLU A 377 -38.67 14.83 11.79
C GLU A 377 -38.11 15.67 10.62
N VAL A 378 -38.89 15.72 9.53
CA VAL A 378 -38.54 16.45 8.32
C VAL A 378 -38.78 17.94 8.56
N VAL A 379 -37.78 18.75 8.23
CA VAL A 379 -37.83 20.21 8.28
C VAL A 379 -38.10 20.73 6.88
N ASP A 380 -39.09 21.61 6.73
CA ASP A 380 -39.39 22.24 5.45
C ASP A 380 -38.22 23.17 5.04
N PRO A 381 -37.58 22.95 3.87
CA PRO A 381 -36.53 23.84 3.37
C PRO A 381 -36.96 25.30 3.25
N GLN A 382 -38.26 25.61 3.10
CA GLN A 382 -38.78 26.98 3.00
C GLN A 382 -38.74 27.74 4.33
N GLU A 383 -38.69 27.04 5.46
CA GLU A 383 -38.57 27.64 6.80
C GLU A 383 -37.12 28.08 7.12
N ILE A 384 -36.15 27.69 6.28
CA ILE A 384 -34.74 27.99 6.46
C ILE A 384 -34.35 29.21 5.64
N ASP A 385 -33.81 30.24 6.30
CA ASP A 385 -33.20 31.38 5.61
C ASP A 385 -31.82 31.00 5.05
N TRP A 386 -31.79 30.47 3.83
CA TRP A 386 -30.58 30.01 3.16
C TRP A 386 -29.53 31.12 2.95
N ALA A 387 -29.92 32.40 2.93
CA ALA A 387 -28.97 33.50 2.76
C ALA A 387 -28.03 33.65 3.97
N THR A 388 -28.51 33.30 5.17
CA THR A 388 -27.77 33.44 6.44
C THR A 388 -27.19 32.12 6.95
N VAL A 389 -27.52 30.98 6.32
CA VAL A 389 -26.95 29.67 6.66
C VAL A 389 -25.42 29.70 6.54
N ASP A 390 -24.72 29.35 7.61
CA ASP A 390 -23.33 28.94 7.57
C ASP A 390 -23.26 27.40 7.45
N PRO A 391 -22.69 26.85 6.35
CA PRO A 391 -22.59 25.41 6.17
C PRO A 391 -21.92 24.68 7.34
N GLU A 392 -20.88 25.27 7.93
CA GLU A 392 -20.11 24.61 9.01
C GLU A 392 -20.94 24.41 10.28
N THR A 393 -21.85 25.34 10.56
CA THR A 393 -22.69 25.33 11.77
C THR A 393 -24.12 24.87 11.50
N PHE A 394 -24.41 24.37 10.29
CA PHE A 394 -25.74 23.89 9.91
C PHE A 394 -26.25 22.80 10.87
N PRO A 395 -27.36 23.03 11.60
CA PRO A 395 -27.73 22.20 12.75
C PRO A 395 -28.38 20.87 12.34
N TYR A 396 -28.88 20.78 11.12
CA TYR A 396 -29.68 19.65 10.63
C TYR A 396 -28.84 18.55 9.98
N ARG A 397 -29.50 17.49 9.53
CA ARG A 397 -28.91 16.42 8.72
C ARG A 397 -29.64 16.32 7.38
N LEU A 398 -28.96 15.80 6.38
CA LEU A 398 -29.56 15.51 5.08
C LEU A 398 -29.70 14.01 4.87
N ARG A 399 -30.87 13.59 4.39
CA ARG A 399 -31.16 12.21 4.01
C ARG A 399 -31.72 12.19 2.60
N GLN A 400 -31.03 11.52 1.67
CA GLN A 400 -31.58 11.26 0.35
C GLN A 400 -32.44 10.00 0.39
N GLN A 401 -33.64 10.09 -0.20
CA GLN A 401 -34.56 8.97 -0.30
C GLN A 401 -34.05 7.90 -1.28
N ALA A 402 -34.53 6.67 -1.09
CA ALA A 402 -34.19 5.56 -1.97
C ALA A 402 -34.74 5.79 -3.39
N GLY A 403 -33.98 5.35 -4.40
CA GLY A 403 -34.38 5.46 -5.80
C GLY A 403 -33.21 5.37 -6.76
N VAL A 404 -33.50 5.29 -8.06
CA VAL A 404 -32.46 5.10 -9.10
C VAL A 404 -31.47 6.26 -9.20
N GLN A 405 -31.84 7.45 -8.72
CA GLN A 405 -30.98 8.64 -8.64
C GLN A 405 -30.30 8.81 -7.28
N ASN A 406 -30.53 7.91 -6.32
CA ASN A 406 -29.85 7.94 -5.03
C ASN A 406 -28.34 7.86 -5.25
N ALA A 407 -27.54 8.66 -4.53
CA ALA A 407 -26.09 8.70 -4.68
C ALA A 407 -25.40 7.35 -4.39
N LEU A 408 -26.06 6.48 -3.60
CA LEU A 408 -25.65 5.11 -3.31
C LEU A 408 -26.14 4.07 -4.34
N GLY A 409 -26.90 4.50 -5.35
CA GLY A 409 -27.60 3.62 -6.28
C GLY A 409 -28.56 2.67 -5.57
N MET A 410 -28.71 1.46 -6.11
CA MET A 410 -29.71 0.49 -5.62
C MET A 410 -29.17 -0.49 -4.58
N TYR A 411 -27.85 -0.52 -4.35
CA TYR A 411 -27.19 -1.51 -3.49
C TYR A 411 -26.12 -0.84 -2.63
N LYS A 412 -26.18 -1.04 -1.31
CA LYS A 412 -25.12 -0.67 -0.36
C LYS A 412 -24.62 -1.93 0.35
N PHE A 413 -23.31 -2.12 0.33
CA PHE A 413 -22.60 -3.21 0.99
C PHE A 413 -21.97 -2.66 2.27
N ASN A 414 -22.61 -2.95 3.39
CA ASN A 414 -22.29 -2.31 4.65
C ASN A 414 -21.06 -2.93 5.30
N THR A 415 -20.10 -2.08 5.66
CA THR A 415 -18.88 -2.46 6.38
C THR A 415 -18.75 -1.59 7.63
N PRO A 416 -19.20 -2.03 8.82
CA PRO A 416 -19.11 -1.21 10.02
C PRO A 416 -17.66 -0.82 10.35
N ASN A 417 -17.37 0.48 10.38
CA ASN A 417 -16.06 1.03 10.76
C ASN A 417 -16.17 2.49 11.22
N SER A 418 -15.15 2.98 11.91
CA SER A 418 -15.07 4.36 12.42
C SER A 418 -14.92 5.42 11.33
N ARG A 419 -14.44 5.06 10.14
CA ARG A 419 -14.20 5.97 9.01
C ARG A 419 -15.41 6.13 8.07
N ALA A 420 -16.54 5.50 8.40
CA ALA A 420 -17.77 5.49 7.59
C ALA A 420 -17.56 5.08 6.12
N ILE A 421 -16.60 4.19 5.85
CA ILE A 421 -16.34 3.66 4.50
C ILE A 421 -17.27 2.48 4.24
N TYR A 422 -17.79 2.37 3.01
CA TYR A 422 -18.57 1.23 2.53
C TYR A 422 -18.44 1.11 1.01
N LEU A 423 -18.86 -0.06 0.49
CA LEU A 423 -19.00 -0.30 -0.94
C LEU A 423 -20.45 -0.04 -1.33
N HIS A 424 -20.69 0.53 -2.51
CA HIS A 424 -22.05 0.82 -2.94
C HIS A 424 -22.19 0.92 -4.46
N ASP A 425 -23.43 0.94 -4.94
CA ASP A 425 -23.76 1.22 -6.33
C ASP A 425 -23.70 2.72 -6.65
N THR A 426 -23.91 3.13 -7.90
CA THR A 426 -23.97 4.55 -8.25
C THR A 426 -24.83 4.78 -9.49
N PRO A 427 -25.56 5.92 -9.58
CA PRO A 427 -26.21 6.34 -10.82
C PRO A 427 -25.20 6.76 -11.89
N SER A 428 -23.99 7.20 -11.50
CA SER A 428 -22.94 7.68 -12.40
C SER A 428 -22.14 6.53 -13.05
N LYS A 429 -22.81 5.58 -13.71
CA LYS A 429 -22.19 4.38 -14.32
C LYS A 429 -21.11 4.71 -15.35
N HIS A 430 -21.23 5.83 -16.05
CA HIS A 430 -20.25 6.27 -17.05
C HIS A 430 -18.84 6.46 -16.48
N LEU A 431 -18.70 6.65 -15.16
CA LEU A 431 -17.39 6.82 -14.53
C LEU A 431 -16.49 5.58 -14.65
N PHE A 432 -17.08 4.38 -14.76
CA PHE A 432 -16.34 3.12 -14.93
C PHE A 432 -15.66 2.98 -16.30
N ASN A 433 -16.00 3.85 -17.26
CA ASN A 433 -15.36 3.90 -18.58
C ASN A 433 -14.05 4.70 -18.59
N ASN A 434 -13.74 5.41 -17.51
CA ASN A 434 -12.48 6.16 -17.39
C ASN A 434 -11.34 5.27 -16.91
N ALA A 435 -10.13 5.53 -17.41
CA ALA A 435 -8.92 4.87 -16.92
C ALA A 435 -8.63 5.27 -15.46
N ALA A 436 -8.60 6.59 -15.18
CA ALA A 436 -8.54 7.12 -13.83
C ALA A 436 -9.94 7.18 -13.20
N ARG A 437 -10.12 6.59 -12.00
CA ARG A 437 -11.43 6.48 -11.32
C ARG A 437 -11.43 6.99 -9.88
N ALA A 438 -10.63 8.01 -9.58
CA ALA A 438 -10.56 8.67 -8.28
C ALA A 438 -11.55 9.87 -8.20
N PHE A 439 -12.87 9.60 -8.12
CA PHE A 439 -13.92 10.63 -8.17
C PHE A 439 -14.80 10.74 -6.93
N SER A 440 -14.76 9.74 -6.04
CA SER A 440 -15.64 9.67 -4.86
C SER A 440 -15.13 10.55 -3.70
N SER A 441 -15.85 10.52 -2.58
CA SER A 441 -15.49 11.17 -1.32
C SER A 441 -14.96 10.17 -0.27
N GLY A 442 -14.35 9.07 -0.72
CA GLY A 442 -13.69 8.06 0.13
C GLY A 442 -14.34 6.67 0.07
N CYS A 443 -15.67 6.60 -0.06
CA CYS A 443 -16.38 5.32 -0.27
C CYS A 443 -16.10 4.74 -1.66
N ILE A 444 -16.37 3.43 -1.82
CA ILE A 444 -16.01 2.69 -3.02
C ILE A 444 -17.29 2.40 -3.82
N ARG A 445 -17.36 2.88 -5.06
CA ARG A 445 -18.48 2.56 -5.97
C ARG A 445 -18.12 1.34 -6.80
N VAL A 446 -19.00 0.36 -6.88
CA VAL A 446 -18.74 -0.94 -7.52
C VAL A 446 -19.46 -1.02 -8.86
N GLU A 447 -18.72 -1.33 -9.93
CA GLU A 447 -19.32 -1.61 -11.24
C GLU A 447 -20.18 -2.87 -11.15
N ASN A 448 -21.32 -2.88 -11.83
CA ASN A 448 -22.24 -4.02 -11.82
C ASN A 448 -22.64 -4.48 -10.39
N ALA A 449 -22.85 -3.53 -9.47
CA ALA A 449 -23.19 -3.80 -8.08
C ALA A 449 -24.35 -4.81 -7.89
N GLN A 450 -25.33 -4.84 -8.78
CA GLN A 450 -26.37 -5.88 -8.77
C GLN A 450 -25.80 -7.30 -8.93
N LYS A 451 -24.88 -7.51 -9.89
CA LYS A 451 -24.23 -8.82 -10.09
C LYS A 451 -23.37 -9.17 -8.88
N PHE A 452 -22.70 -8.18 -8.29
CA PHE A 452 -21.95 -8.39 -7.06
C PHE A 452 -22.86 -8.80 -5.90
N ALA A 453 -24.01 -8.14 -5.74
CA ALA A 453 -25.02 -8.50 -4.75
C ALA A 453 -25.52 -9.94 -4.95
N GLN A 454 -25.78 -10.36 -6.19
CA GLN A 454 -26.16 -11.74 -6.49
C GLN A 454 -25.06 -12.72 -6.09
N ALA A 455 -23.82 -12.51 -6.56
CA ALA A 455 -22.68 -13.38 -6.23
C ALA A 455 -22.46 -13.47 -4.71
N LEU A 456 -22.60 -12.34 -4.00
CA LEU A 456 -22.51 -12.28 -2.55
C LEU A 456 -23.58 -13.13 -1.86
N LEU A 457 -24.84 -13.00 -2.26
CA LEU A 457 -25.95 -13.75 -1.66
C LEU A 457 -25.85 -15.26 -1.98
N ASP A 458 -25.42 -15.62 -3.18
CA ASP A 458 -25.22 -17.01 -3.60
C ASP A 458 -24.18 -17.71 -2.72
N GLN A 459 -23.01 -17.09 -2.48
CA GLN A 459 -21.99 -17.66 -1.57
C GLN A 459 -22.47 -17.73 -0.11
N GLN A 460 -23.45 -16.93 0.27
CA GLN A 460 -24.09 -17.01 1.58
C GLN A 460 -25.25 -18.01 1.64
N GLY A 461 -25.61 -18.63 0.51
CA GLY A 461 -26.78 -19.49 0.38
C GLY A 461 -28.07 -18.77 0.78
N ILE A 462 -28.17 -17.48 0.42
CA ILE A 462 -29.35 -16.65 0.65
C ILE A 462 -30.06 -16.49 -0.69
N VAL A 463 -31.29 -17.02 -0.78
CA VAL A 463 -32.11 -16.88 -1.97
C VAL A 463 -32.93 -15.60 -1.87
N LEU A 464 -32.82 -14.74 -2.89
CA LEU A 464 -33.68 -13.58 -3.05
C LEU A 464 -34.70 -13.90 -4.14
N ASN A 465 -35.97 -14.11 -3.75
CA ASN A 465 -37.03 -14.47 -4.71
C ASN A 465 -37.32 -13.31 -5.69
N ASP A 466 -37.41 -12.09 -5.15
CA ASP A 466 -37.65 -10.86 -5.91
C ASP A 466 -36.79 -9.72 -5.34
N VAL A 467 -36.38 -8.79 -6.22
CA VAL A 467 -35.75 -7.53 -5.78
C VAL A 467 -36.84 -6.67 -5.14
N PRO A 468 -36.72 -6.31 -3.85
CA PRO A 468 -37.76 -5.53 -3.17
C PRO A 468 -37.86 -4.13 -3.78
N ASP A 469 -39.06 -3.53 -3.75
CA ASP A 469 -39.30 -2.15 -4.18
C ASP A 469 -38.96 -1.13 -3.07
N THR A 470 -38.87 -1.60 -1.82
CA THR A 470 -38.56 -0.79 -0.63
C THR A 470 -37.20 -1.14 -0.06
N THR A 471 -36.69 -0.28 0.83
CA THR A 471 -35.42 -0.52 1.51
C THR A 471 -35.46 -1.84 2.28
N LYS A 472 -34.53 -2.75 1.98
CA LYS A 472 -34.41 -4.05 2.65
C LYS A 472 -32.96 -4.30 3.06
N THR A 473 -32.74 -4.53 4.35
CA THR A 473 -31.44 -4.98 4.86
C THR A 473 -31.42 -6.50 4.97
N ILE A 474 -30.39 -7.11 4.40
CA ILE A 474 -30.12 -8.54 4.42
C ILE A 474 -28.80 -8.73 5.17
N ALA A 475 -28.88 -9.29 6.38
CA ALA A 475 -27.69 -9.66 7.14
C ALA A 475 -27.00 -10.86 6.49
N LEU A 476 -25.67 -10.84 6.42
CA LEU A 476 -24.90 -11.98 5.95
C LEU A 476 -24.78 -13.05 7.03
N LYS A 477 -24.75 -14.32 6.63
CA LYS A 477 -24.56 -15.44 7.57
C LYS A 477 -23.13 -15.45 8.12
N LYS A 478 -22.16 -15.09 7.29
CA LYS A 478 -20.75 -14.92 7.66
C LYS A 478 -20.31 -13.51 7.29
N ARG A 479 -19.64 -12.84 8.23
CA ARG A 479 -18.98 -11.56 7.93
C ARG A 479 -17.79 -11.81 7.01
N ILE A 480 -17.74 -11.09 5.89
CA ILE A 480 -16.70 -11.27 4.89
C ILE A 480 -15.61 -10.21 5.11
N PRO A 481 -14.35 -10.59 5.32
CA PRO A 481 -13.24 -9.65 5.34
C PRO A 481 -13.20 -8.80 4.07
N VAL A 482 -13.00 -7.50 4.23
CA VAL A 482 -12.77 -6.56 3.13
C VAL A 482 -11.42 -5.90 3.37
N GLN A 483 -10.49 -6.11 2.46
CA GLN A 483 -9.16 -5.51 2.46
C GLN A 483 -9.14 -4.40 1.43
N ILE A 484 -8.93 -3.17 1.88
CA ILE A 484 -8.72 -2.02 1.01
C ILE A 484 -7.22 -1.76 0.99
N ILE A 485 -6.57 -2.21 -0.08
CA ILE A 485 -5.12 -2.21 -0.22
C ILE A 485 -4.65 -1.11 -1.17
N TYR A 486 -3.35 -0.83 -1.12
CA TYR A 486 -2.71 0.12 -2.02
C TYR A 486 -1.42 -0.51 -2.55
N GLN A 487 -1.53 -1.19 -3.70
CA GLN A 487 -0.38 -1.71 -4.43
C GLN A 487 -0.27 -1.05 -5.79
N THR A 488 0.84 -0.35 -6.01
CA THR A 488 1.16 0.30 -7.27
C THR A 488 1.97 -0.60 -8.20
N VAL A 489 2.48 -1.72 -7.69
CA VAL A 489 3.15 -2.77 -8.45
C VAL A 489 2.74 -4.13 -7.91
N TRP A 490 2.25 -5.03 -8.76
CA TRP A 490 1.86 -6.39 -8.37
C TRP A 490 1.89 -7.35 -9.55
N TYR A 491 1.84 -8.65 -9.27
CA TYR A 491 1.65 -9.68 -10.28
C TYR A 491 0.21 -10.15 -10.32
N GLU A 492 -0.31 -10.35 -11.53
CA GLU A 492 -1.61 -10.93 -11.77
C GLU A 492 -1.53 -11.89 -12.95
N GLY A 493 -1.86 -13.18 -12.74
CA GLY A 493 -1.75 -14.19 -13.80
C GLY A 493 -0.35 -14.31 -14.41
N GLY A 494 0.70 -14.02 -13.63
CA GLY A 494 2.09 -13.99 -14.12
C GLY A 494 2.49 -12.71 -14.86
N VAL A 495 1.57 -11.74 -15.01
CA VAL A 495 1.82 -10.45 -15.65
C VAL A 495 2.11 -9.39 -14.59
N LEU A 496 3.23 -8.69 -14.75
CA LEU A 496 3.60 -7.56 -13.90
C LEU A 496 2.73 -6.35 -14.24
N ASN A 497 2.09 -5.78 -13.24
CA ASN A 497 1.26 -4.60 -13.35
C ASN A 497 1.87 -3.43 -12.59
N TYR A 498 1.74 -2.24 -13.17
CA TYR A 498 2.08 -0.96 -12.56
C TYR A 498 0.86 -0.04 -12.58
N ARG A 499 0.72 0.83 -11.58
CA ARG A 499 -0.30 1.90 -11.57
C ARG A 499 0.29 3.21 -11.09
N ASP A 500 -0.36 4.29 -11.49
CA ASP A 500 -0.01 5.61 -10.99
C ASP A 500 -0.27 5.68 -9.48
N ASP A 501 0.63 6.37 -8.78
CA ASP A 501 0.53 6.63 -7.36
C ASP A 501 -0.43 7.79 -7.08
N ILE A 502 -1.73 7.51 -7.20
CA ILE A 502 -2.79 8.53 -7.17
C ILE A 502 -2.88 9.33 -5.86
N TYR A 503 -2.42 8.77 -4.74
CA TYR A 503 -2.39 9.43 -3.43
C TYR A 503 -0.99 9.81 -2.94
N ARG A 504 0.04 9.61 -3.77
CA ARG A 504 1.44 9.93 -3.45
C ARG A 504 2.00 9.17 -2.25
N TYR A 505 1.63 7.90 -2.11
CA TYR A 505 2.14 7.05 -1.04
C TYR A 505 3.51 6.42 -1.33
N ASP A 506 3.99 6.49 -2.57
CA ASP A 506 5.29 5.98 -2.97
C ASP A 506 6.38 7.08 -2.91
N SER A 507 6.00 8.34 -2.68
CA SER A 507 6.91 9.49 -2.73
C SER A 507 8.04 9.43 -1.70
N LEU A 508 7.76 8.89 -0.50
CA LEU A 508 8.75 8.69 0.56
C LEU A 508 9.87 7.76 0.10
N ALA A 509 9.51 6.64 -0.54
CA ALA A 509 10.48 5.67 -1.05
C ALA A 509 11.27 6.24 -2.24
N LEU A 510 10.62 7.02 -3.10
CA LEU A 510 11.23 7.63 -4.28
C LEU A 510 12.10 8.87 -3.96
N GLY A 511 12.13 9.34 -2.71
CA GLY A 511 12.95 10.50 -2.31
C GLY A 511 12.46 11.85 -2.88
N ASN A 512 11.21 11.92 -3.35
CA ASN A 512 10.66 13.07 -4.07
C ASN A 512 9.93 14.11 -3.18
N GLY A 513 10.13 14.06 -1.86
CA GLY A 513 9.51 14.99 -0.89
C GLY A 513 8.10 14.58 -0.43
N ASP A 514 7.74 15.10 0.76
CA ASP A 514 6.63 14.76 1.67
C ASP A 514 5.47 13.89 1.12
N ALA A 515 5.23 12.74 1.75
CA ALA A 515 3.89 12.14 1.76
C ALA A 515 2.89 13.21 2.26
N TYR A 516 1.69 13.29 1.68
CA TYR A 516 0.70 14.26 2.10
C TYR A 516 0.50 14.20 3.64
N PRO A 517 0.78 15.29 4.38
CA PRO A 517 0.76 15.25 5.83
C PRO A 517 -0.68 15.08 6.34
N ASN A 518 -0.85 14.11 7.24
CA ASN A 518 -2.02 13.86 8.10
C ASN A 518 -3.27 13.23 7.46
N LEU A 519 -3.29 11.90 7.42
CA LEU A 519 -4.51 11.09 7.28
C LEU A 519 -5.18 10.73 8.62
N THR A 520 -4.70 11.31 9.73
CA THR A 520 -5.20 11.07 11.09
C THR A 520 -6.37 11.98 11.52
N LYS A 521 -6.93 12.79 10.62
CA LYS A 521 -8.16 13.56 10.87
C LYS A 521 -9.23 13.26 9.82
N ILE A 522 -9.82 12.06 9.88
CA ILE A 522 -11.16 11.79 9.36
C ILE A 522 -11.94 11.05 10.44
#